data_AF-A0AA41Q8D7-F1
#
_entry.id   AF-A0AA41Q8D7-F1
#
_cell.length_a   1.000
_cell.length_b   1.000
_cell.length_c   1.000
_cell.angle_alpha   90.00
_cell.angle_beta   90.00
_cell.angle_gamma   90.00
#
_symmetry.space_group_name_H-M   'P 1'
#
loop_
_entity.id
_entity.type
_entity.pdbx_description
1 polymer ?
#
loop_
_entity_poly.entity_id
_entity_poly.type
_entity_poly.pdbx_seq_one_letter_code
_entity_poly.pdbx_strand_id
1 'polypeptide(L)'
;MLKAARVRGTFTNAFRLLLLGLAIVLTSTALPPPGPAFAAKAAAGGSTTTDWIFPNAVGDGLHYDQPTNVLRRDGVVARTNECCGHLTVHDFTPLALPTGTHIDKVEIRYHLAGVRTTARFTQYLPTFAECVDHTHPGYYKDFTPESETVLADYIVEYTDQDCGIRPERLADGDYYVEMVRYLGDNVTYAVDDISVRFTYTPPPAVVAVAPASGLIGGTYVATYSCADTPAYRVSQADGQPASGATLGLPVTSDGVHYQQRLQFDRAGTYVLYVDCGGSETGSPVVTVRDPLAYVALGDSYSSGEGVDPYFESQNACHRSQQAYSTLVDVPGTNTTYASLRGIPYNDWGFLACSGATTWDVLNKQLSGTPDGNNTNYRGLDDKTALVTITIGGNDMRFADVLQFCYKRPTFCPTTRFDGATTLADWFTRKLRTVVWDLDEVYRKIRTQAPNARVVVLGYPQLLPGSWSEQECAALQGVTVSGIQLGLSHAEQDFLRDATHRLNLAIAERANAVDGVEFVSAENAFAGHEVCGSQGAWINGPVLSPKGIEPGSFHPTATGQAQYAALVNQRLSAVS
;
A
#
# COMPACT_ATOMS: atom_id res chain seq x y z
N MET A 1 6.58 65.02 -32.36
CA MET A 1 7.31 66.16 -31.78
C MET A 1 7.35 65.99 -30.27
N LEU A 2 8.55 66.03 -29.67
CA LEU A 2 8.96 66.43 -28.28
C LEU A 2 8.01 66.10 -27.10
N LYS A 3 8.42 65.71 -25.89
CA LYS A 3 9.70 65.42 -25.21
C LYS A 3 9.32 64.89 -23.81
N ALA A 4 9.97 63.81 -23.39
CA ALA A 4 10.64 63.62 -22.09
C ALA A 4 9.93 63.96 -20.75
N ALA A 5 9.83 62.95 -19.88
CA ALA A 5 10.33 63.04 -18.49
C ALA A 5 10.68 61.63 -17.96
N ARG A 6 11.92 61.52 -17.45
CA ARG A 6 12.53 60.36 -16.76
C ARG A 6 12.18 60.39 -15.27
N VAL A 7 12.03 59.21 -14.64
CA VAL A 7 12.61 58.80 -13.34
C VAL A 7 12.62 57.26 -13.34
N ARG A 8 13.72 56.52 -13.60
CA ARG A 8 14.90 56.10 -12.80
C ARG A 8 14.62 55.25 -11.54
N GLY A 9 15.11 54.01 -11.58
CA GLY A 9 15.36 53.11 -10.44
C GLY A 9 15.27 51.62 -10.84
N THR A 10 16.19 51.08 -11.67
CA THR A 10 17.31 50.17 -11.30
C THR A 10 16.84 48.91 -10.54
N PHE A 11 16.95 47.68 -11.07
CA PHE A 11 18.20 46.97 -11.39
C PHE A 11 18.06 45.94 -12.56
N THR A 12 18.99 46.03 -13.51
CA THR A 12 19.64 45.00 -14.39
C THR A 12 18.90 43.68 -14.70
N ASN A 13 18.42 43.44 -15.93
CA ASN A 13 19.12 42.94 -17.15
C ASN A 13 19.91 41.63 -16.96
N ALA A 14 19.98 40.67 -17.88
CA ALA A 14 19.28 40.26 -19.11
C ALA A 14 20.17 39.16 -19.73
N PHE A 15 19.56 38.17 -20.38
CA PHE A 15 20.05 37.48 -21.59
C PHE A 15 21.45 36.84 -21.64
N ARG A 16 21.48 35.51 -21.87
CA ARG A 16 22.32 34.77 -22.84
C ARG A 16 21.74 33.36 -23.00
N LEU A 17 21.12 32.97 -24.11
CA LEU A 17 21.67 32.55 -25.42
C LEU A 17 22.57 31.30 -25.37
N LEU A 18 22.11 30.30 -26.13
CA LEU A 18 22.65 28.97 -26.46
C LEU A 18 24.19 28.88 -26.50
N LEU A 19 24.72 27.74 -26.04
CA LEU A 19 25.44 26.77 -26.89
C LEU A 19 25.87 25.52 -26.09
N LEU A 20 25.87 24.40 -26.81
CA LEU A 20 26.29 23.03 -26.48
C LEU A 20 27.12 22.81 -25.21
N GLY A 21 26.64 21.88 -24.37
CA GLY A 21 27.42 21.26 -23.31
C GLY A 21 27.01 19.81 -23.11
N LEU A 22 27.74 18.90 -23.75
CA LEU A 22 27.87 17.51 -23.32
C LEU A 22 28.46 17.56 -21.90
N ALA A 23 27.60 17.46 -20.88
CA ALA A 23 28.00 17.46 -19.49
C ALA A 23 27.44 16.19 -18.82
N ILE A 24 28.39 15.30 -18.58
CA ILE A 24 28.46 14.35 -17.46
C ILE A 24 27.47 14.75 -16.36
N VAL A 25 26.48 13.89 -16.13
CA VAL A 25 25.61 13.97 -14.94
C VAL A 25 26.49 13.69 -13.73
N LEU A 26 27.10 14.74 -13.18
CA LEU A 26 27.49 14.78 -11.78
C LEU A 26 26.20 14.99 -10.99
N THR A 27 25.58 13.89 -10.56
CA THR A 27 24.63 13.93 -9.46
C THR A 27 25.37 14.47 -8.25
N SER A 28 25.05 15.71 -7.83
CA SER A 28 25.39 16.16 -6.49
C SER A 28 24.53 15.37 -5.51
N THR A 29 25.02 14.21 -5.11
CA THR A 29 24.61 13.60 -3.86
C THR A 29 25.15 14.51 -2.76
N ALA A 30 24.29 15.39 -2.24
CA ALA A 30 24.49 15.88 -0.89
C ALA A 30 24.45 14.64 0.01
N LEU A 31 25.64 14.16 0.36
CA LEU A 31 25.82 13.09 1.33
C LEU A 31 25.10 13.51 2.62
N PRO A 32 24.23 12.66 3.19
CA PRO A 32 23.91 12.81 4.61
C PRO A 32 25.21 12.74 5.41
N PRO A 33 25.31 13.42 6.57
CA PRO A 33 26.53 13.35 7.39
C PRO A 33 26.89 11.88 7.67
N PRO A 34 28.18 11.52 7.73
CA PRO A 34 28.59 10.15 7.96
C PRO A 34 28.15 9.75 9.38
N GLY A 35 27.00 9.09 9.48
CA GLY A 35 26.73 8.21 10.61
C GLY A 35 27.72 7.05 10.57
N PRO A 36 28.07 6.44 11.71
CA PRO A 36 29.06 5.37 11.76
C PRO A 36 28.52 4.15 11.02
N ALA A 37 28.92 4.01 9.76
CA ALA A 37 28.63 2.83 8.95
C ALA A 37 29.61 1.73 9.34
N PHE A 38 29.25 0.95 10.37
CA PHE A 38 29.85 -0.36 10.59
C PHE A 38 29.26 -1.31 9.56
N ALA A 39 30.01 -1.54 8.48
CA ALA A 39 29.70 -2.62 7.55
C ALA A 39 30.06 -3.96 8.21
N ALA A 40 29.17 -4.45 9.10
CA ALA A 40 29.16 -5.83 9.51
C ALA A 40 28.81 -6.68 8.29
N LYS A 41 29.78 -7.44 7.77
CA LYS A 41 29.52 -8.48 6.77
C LYS A 41 29.00 -9.72 7.52
N ALA A 42 27.74 -9.67 7.93
CA ALA A 42 27.10 -10.81 8.60
C ALA A 42 26.71 -11.86 7.55
N ALA A 43 27.21 -13.09 7.71
CA ALA A 43 26.54 -14.26 7.16
C ALA A 43 25.32 -14.52 8.06
N ALA A 44 24.12 -14.61 7.50
CA ALA A 44 22.93 -14.88 8.30
C ALA A 44 23.11 -16.20 9.08
N GLY A 45 22.77 -16.19 10.37
CA GLY A 45 22.90 -17.32 11.30
C GLY A 45 24.34 -17.65 11.69
N GLY A 46 25.33 -16.94 11.17
CA GLY A 46 26.70 -16.95 11.64
C GLY A 46 26.89 -15.92 12.75
N SER A 47 27.68 -16.26 13.76
CA SER A 47 28.03 -15.32 14.81
C SER A 47 28.69 -14.08 14.19
N THR A 48 28.15 -12.90 14.47
CA THR A 48 28.69 -11.65 13.93
C THR A 48 29.74 -11.13 14.90
N THR A 49 30.94 -10.87 14.39
CA THR A 49 32.07 -10.38 15.17
C THR A 49 32.36 -8.93 14.79
N THR A 50 32.34 -8.02 15.76
CA THR A 50 32.73 -6.62 15.54
C THR A 50 33.91 -6.27 16.42
N ASP A 51 34.99 -5.77 15.82
CA ASP A 51 36.21 -5.32 16.50
C ASP A 51 36.20 -3.81 16.73
N TRP A 52 36.56 -3.40 17.95
CA TRP A 52 36.69 -1.99 18.31
C TRP A 52 38.06 -1.77 18.94
N ILE A 53 38.96 -1.00 18.32
CA ILE A 53 40.35 -0.81 18.77
C ILE A 53 40.55 0.63 19.28
N PHE A 54 41.07 0.78 20.50
CA PHE A 54 41.34 2.07 21.16
C PHE A 54 42.84 2.35 21.30
N PRO A 55 43.50 3.19 20.49
CA PRO A 55 44.95 3.45 20.64
C PRO A 55 45.34 4.60 21.60
N ASN A 56 46.47 4.43 22.29
CA ASN A 56 47.25 5.29 23.20
C ASN A 56 46.57 5.76 24.51
N ALA A 57 46.70 5.02 25.62
CA ALA A 57 46.49 5.55 26.97
C ALA A 57 47.83 5.73 27.73
N VAL A 58 48.23 7.00 27.93
CA VAL A 58 49.35 7.35 28.81
C VAL A 58 48.78 8.03 30.06
N GLY A 59 49.08 7.50 31.24
CA GLY A 59 48.73 8.12 32.53
C GLY A 59 49.97 8.55 33.30
N ASP A 60 50.03 9.83 33.69
CA ASP A 60 50.90 10.30 34.77
C ASP A 60 50.16 10.20 36.11
N GLY A 61 50.85 9.74 37.14
CA GLY A 61 50.27 9.10 38.32
C GLY A 61 49.43 9.96 39.29
N LEU A 62 48.64 9.21 40.06
CA LEU A 62 48.08 9.42 41.41
C LEU A 62 47.37 10.76 41.70
N HIS A 63 46.03 10.73 41.79
CA HIS A 63 45.31 11.37 42.91
C HIS A 63 43.91 10.78 43.14
N TYR A 64 43.51 10.80 44.42
CA TYR A 64 42.31 10.23 45.02
C TYR A 64 41.03 10.88 44.47
N ASP A 65 40.04 10.05 44.13
CA ASP A 65 38.62 10.39 43.95
C ASP A 65 38.18 11.20 42.71
N GLN A 66 38.93 11.16 41.61
CA GLN A 66 38.48 11.66 40.29
C GLN A 66 38.88 10.68 39.17
N PRO A 67 38.03 10.46 38.14
CA PRO A 67 38.41 9.66 36.98
C PRO A 67 39.61 10.34 36.30
N THR A 68 40.77 9.67 36.30
CA THR A 68 42.04 10.29 35.91
C THR A 68 42.23 10.36 34.40
N ASN A 69 41.53 9.54 33.60
CA ASN A 69 41.57 9.61 32.13
C ASN A 69 40.19 9.45 31.49
N VAL A 70 39.92 10.25 30.45
CA VAL A 70 38.74 10.13 29.59
C VAL A 70 39.21 9.80 28.18
N LEU A 71 39.08 8.54 27.77
CA LEU A 71 39.35 8.09 26.41
C LEU A 71 38.15 8.48 25.54
N ARG A 72 38.37 9.13 24.39
CA ARG A 72 37.29 9.56 23.48
C ARG A 72 37.60 9.24 22.03
N ARG A 73 36.69 8.57 21.32
CA ARG A 73 36.71 8.47 19.85
C ARG A 73 35.33 8.12 19.28
N ASP A 74 34.96 8.77 18.17
CA ASP A 74 33.73 8.50 17.39
C ASP A 74 32.43 8.50 18.21
N GLY A 75 32.33 9.41 19.18
CA GLY A 75 31.18 9.56 20.08
C GLY A 75 31.24 8.66 21.32
N VAL A 76 32.22 7.75 21.39
CA VAL A 76 32.40 6.80 22.49
C VAL A 76 33.37 7.35 23.55
N VAL A 77 32.96 7.32 24.81
CA VAL A 77 33.77 7.66 26.00
C VAL A 77 34.18 6.36 26.71
N ALA A 78 35.34 6.32 27.36
CA ALA A 78 35.65 5.35 28.40
C ALA A 78 36.44 6.04 29.51
N ARG A 79 36.20 5.68 30.76
CA ARG A 79 36.89 6.25 31.92
C ARG A 79 37.64 5.17 32.65
N THR A 80 38.90 5.46 33.00
CA THR A 80 39.65 4.60 33.91
C THR A 80 39.70 5.22 35.30
N ASN A 81 39.53 4.41 36.33
CA ASN A 81 40.00 4.75 37.67
C ASN A 81 41.27 3.95 37.98
N GLU A 82 42.21 4.57 38.67
CA GLU A 82 43.33 3.88 39.31
C GLU A 82 43.20 4.12 40.81
N CYS A 83 42.69 3.14 41.54
CA CYS A 83 42.77 3.15 43.00
C CYS A 83 43.17 1.76 43.48
N CYS A 84 44.14 1.70 44.40
CA CYS A 84 44.56 0.47 45.05
C CYS A 84 45.00 -0.65 44.08
N GLY A 85 45.71 -0.30 43.00
CA GLY A 85 46.15 -1.28 42.01
C GLY A 85 45.04 -1.83 41.12
N HIS A 86 43.81 -1.31 41.16
CA HIS A 86 42.76 -1.73 40.23
C HIS A 86 42.76 -0.90 38.94
N LEU A 87 42.64 -1.56 37.79
CA LEU A 87 42.20 -0.93 36.55
C LEU A 87 40.70 -1.21 36.43
N THR A 88 39.89 -0.16 36.48
CA THR A 88 38.45 -0.26 36.23
C THR A 88 38.11 0.59 35.02
N VAL A 89 37.55 -0.03 33.98
CA VAL A 89 37.12 0.65 32.76
C VAL A 89 35.60 0.79 32.83
N HIS A 90 35.11 2.02 32.91
CA HIS A 90 33.68 2.35 32.94
C HIS A 90 33.29 3.22 31.75
N ASP A 91 31.98 3.42 31.57
CA ASP A 91 31.37 4.37 30.62
C ASP A 91 31.57 4.09 29.14
N PHE A 92 31.72 2.83 28.68
CA PHE A 92 31.60 2.53 27.25
C PHE A 92 30.29 3.16 26.74
N THR A 93 30.39 3.96 25.69
CA THR A 93 29.17 4.57 25.13
C THR A 93 28.23 3.47 24.65
N PRO A 94 26.93 3.62 24.96
CA PRO A 94 25.94 2.58 24.79
C PRO A 94 26.02 1.94 23.39
N LEU A 95 26.25 0.62 23.35
CA LEU A 95 26.31 -0.12 22.10
C LEU A 95 24.87 -0.45 21.65
N ALA A 96 24.39 0.22 20.60
CA ALA A 96 23.07 -0.01 20.05
C ALA A 96 22.99 -1.34 19.29
N LEU A 97 22.66 -2.42 20.01
CA LEU A 97 22.33 -3.72 19.43
C LEU A 97 20.81 -3.81 19.16
N PRO A 98 20.36 -4.54 18.12
CA PRO A 98 18.93 -4.79 17.93
C PRO A 98 18.27 -5.35 19.19
N THR A 99 17.08 -4.84 19.53
CA THR A 99 16.34 -5.30 20.71
C THR A 99 16.04 -6.80 20.59
N GLY A 100 16.46 -7.60 21.58
CA GLY A 100 16.29 -9.07 21.59
C GLY A 100 17.53 -9.86 21.12
N THR A 101 18.67 -9.19 20.92
CA THR A 101 19.95 -9.84 20.58
C THR A 101 20.47 -10.70 21.73
N HIS A 102 20.90 -11.93 21.41
CA HIS A 102 21.62 -12.80 22.33
C HIS A 102 23.14 -12.58 22.17
N ILE A 103 23.84 -12.24 23.25
CA ILE A 103 25.30 -12.07 23.23
C ILE A 103 25.94 -13.43 23.52
N ASP A 104 26.62 -13.99 22.52
CA ASP A 104 27.22 -15.33 22.58
C ASP A 104 28.62 -15.30 23.22
N LYS A 105 29.39 -14.22 23.02
CA LYS A 105 30.74 -14.02 23.58
C LYS A 105 31.06 -12.54 23.69
N VAL A 106 31.82 -12.16 24.72
CA VAL A 106 32.52 -10.87 24.79
C VAL A 106 34.00 -11.15 24.98
N GLU A 107 34.84 -10.66 24.07
CA GLU A 107 36.30 -10.68 24.19
C GLU A 107 36.79 -9.26 24.47
N ILE A 108 37.54 -9.07 25.55
CA ILE A 108 38.24 -7.81 25.81
C ILE A 108 39.74 -8.08 25.73
N ARG A 109 40.44 -7.34 24.87
CA ARG A 109 41.89 -7.39 24.72
C ARG A 109 42.48 -6.05 25.12
N TYR A 110 43.68 -6.05 25.67
CA TYR A 110 44.39 -4.80 25.94
C TYR A 110 45.90 -4.99 25.85
N HIS A 111 46.60 -3.96 25.40
CA HIS A 111 48.06 -3.85 25.39
C HIS A 111 48.53 -2.95 26.54
N LEU A 112 49.55 -3.39 27.28
CA LEU A 112 50.20 -2.58 28.30
C LEU A 112 51.59 -2.13 27.82
N ALA A 113 51.81 -0.81 27.77
CA ALA A 113 53.10 -0.22 27.49
C ALA A 113 54.00 -0.21 28.74
N GLY A 114 55.18 -0.83 28.59
CA GLY A 114 56.42 -0.52 29.30
C GLY A 114 56.38 -0.28 30.83
N VAL A 115 56.88 -1.25 31.61
CA VAL A 115 57.32 -1.00 32.99
C VAL A 115 58.74 -1.55 33.21
N ARG A 116 59.66 -0.69 33.67
CA ARG A 116 61.00 -1.09 34.19
C ARG A 116 60.92 -1.42 35.68
N THR A 117 60.27 -2.51 36.07
CA THR A 117 60.49 -3.15 37.39
C THR A 117 59.98 -4.60 37.38
N THR A 118 60.61 -5.46 38.18
CA THR A 118 60.19 -6.84 38.43
C THR A 118 58.89 -6.85 39.26
N ALA A 119 57.74 -6.97 38.60
CA ALA A 119 56.47 -7.17 39.29
C ALA A 119 56.34 -8.66 39.71
N ARG A 120 56.20 -8.93 41.01
CA ARG A 120 55.70 -10.22 41.51
C ARG A 120 54.19 -10.10 41.68
N PHE A 121 53.44 -10.72 40.80
CA PHE A 121 52.00 -10.85 40.97
C PHE A 121 51.72 -11.83 42.11
N THR A 122 51.27 -11.31 43.25
CA THR A 122 50.71 -12.15 44.32
C THR A 122 49.22 -11.89 44.31
N GLN A 123 48.43 -12.86 43.87
CA GLN A 123 46.98 -12.75 43.86
C GLN A 123 46.50 -12.73 45.31
N TYR A 124 46.13 -11.55 45.82
CA TYR A 124 45.41 -11.41 47.08
C TYR A 124 43.95 -11.09 46.73
N LEU A 125 43.04 -12.00 47.07
CA LEU A 125 41.60 -11.79 46.93
C LEU A 125 41.12 -10.94 48.12
N PRO A 126 40.63 -9.70 47.95
CA PRO A 126 39.84 -9.07 48.97
C PRO A 126 38.47 -9.75 49.00
N THR A 127 38.00 -10.06 50.20
CA THR A 127 36.68 -10.58 50.49
C THR A 127 35.58 -9.63 49.97
N PHE A 128 35.03 -9.90 48.79
CA PHE A 128 33.66 -9.55 48.43
C PHE A 128 32.80 -10.80 48.57
N ALA A 129 32.01 -10.85 49.63
CA ALA A 129 31.31 -12.02 50.13
C ALA A 129 29.96 -12.32 49.44
N GLU A 130 29.81 -12.04 48.13
CA GLU A 130 28.56 -12.30 47.40
C GLU A 130 28.76 -13.06 46.08
N CYS A 131 29.66 -14.04 46.07
CA CYS A 131 29.68 -15.11 45.06
C CYS A 131 30.06 -16.43 45.74
N VAL A 132 29.17 -16.94 46.60
CA VAL A 132 29.27 -18.31 47.11
C VAL A 132 28.12 -19.10 46.53
N ASP A 133 28.35 -19.74 45.38
CA ASP A 133 27.69 -21.01 45.07
C ASP A 133 28.68 -22.12 45.40
N HIS A 134 28.30 -22.99 46.34
CA HIS A 134 29.12 -24.02 46.96
C HIS A 134 29.29 -25.29 46.10
N THR A 135 29.14 -25.24 44.77
CA THR A 135 28.93 -26.48 43.99
C THR A 135 30.01 -26.89 43.00
N HIS A 136 31.07 -26.12 42.72
CA HIS A 136 32.03 -26.51 41.67
C HIS A 136 33.51 -26.25 42.04
N PRO A 137 34.31 -27.30 42.34
CA PRO A 137 35.74 -27.19 42.54
C PRO A 137 36.50 -27.41 41.22
N GLY A 138 37.32 -26.44 40.83
CA GLY A 138 38.44 -26.63 39.91
C GLY A 138 38.38 -25.82 38.63
N TYR A 139 39.31 -24.87 38.47
CA TYR A 139 40.25 -24.74 37.35
C TYR A 139 41.09 -23.47 37.62
N TYR A 140 42.23 -23.63 38.27
CA TYR A 140 43.27 -22.59 38.36
C TYR A 140 44.49 -23.12 37.61
N LYS A 141 44.95 -22.38 36.60
CA LYS A 141 46.24 -22.65 35.94
C LYS A 141 47.24 -21.65 36.49
N ASP A 142 48.14 -22.14 37.35
CA ASP A 142 49.26 -21.36 37.90
C ASP A 142 50.11 -20.76 36.77
N PHE A 143 50.48 -19.49 36.89
CA PHE A 143 51.50 -18.86 36.05
C PHE A 143 52.48 -18.05 36.89
N THR A 144 53.70 -18.57 37.02
CA THR A 144 54.90 -17.83 37.43
C THR A 144 55.62 -17.30 36.18
N PRO A 145 55.90 -15.99 36.06
CA PRO A 145 56.78 -15.49 35.01
C PRO A 145 58.25 -15.52 35.47
N GLU A 146 59.11 -16.23 34.73
CA GLU A 146 60.56 -16.01 34.75
C GLU A 146 60.92 -14.95 33.69
N SER A 147 61.30 -13.77 34.18
CA SER A 147 62.08 -12.68 33.57
C SER A 147 61.92 -12.24 32.09
N GLU A 148 61.84 -10.91 31.97
CA GLU A 148 62.28 -10.01 30.89
C GLU A 148 61.47 -9.90 29.58
N THR A 149 60.84 -8.73 29.44
CA THR A 149 60.23 -8.14 28.23
C THR A 149 59.17 -8.98 27.52
N VAL A 150 57.92 -8.83 27.94
CA VAL A 150 56.76 -9.36 27.20
C VAL A 150 55.72 -8.25 27.04
N LEU A 151 55.51 -7.80 25.79
CA LEU A 151 54.23 -7.28 25.33
C LEU A 151 53.23 -8.44 25.51
N ALA A 152 52.44 -8.43 26.57
CA ALA A 152 51.51 -9.50 26.85
C ALA A 152 50.11 -9.09 26.38
N ASP A 153 49.65 -9.72 25.30
CA ASP A 153 48.23 -9.76 24.92
C ASP A 153 47.47 -10.50 26.02
N TYR A 154 46.59 -9.80 26.74
CA TYR A 154 45.66 -10.44 27.66
C TYR A 154 44.28 -10.50 27.02
N ILE A 155 43.75 -11.71 26.89
CA ILE A 155 42.37 -11.96 26.42
C ILE A 155 41.56 -12.37 27.65
N VAL A 156 40.53 -11.61 27.96
CA VAL A 156 39.50 -12.04 28.91
C VAL A 156 38.29 -12.48 28.08
N GLU A 157 37.98 -13.77 28.14
CA GLU A 157 36.82 -14.36 27.48
C GLU A 157 35.69 -14.48 28.50
N TYR A 158 34.52 -13.92 28.18
CA TYR A 158 33.29 -14.23 28.90
C TYR A 158 32.61 -15.44 28.27
N THR A 159 32.34 -16.46 29.08
CA THR A 159 31.27 -17.42 28.88
C THR A 159 30.35 -17.33 30.10
N ASP A 160 29.10 -17.78 29.99
CA ASP A 160 27.94 -17.45 30.85
C ASP A 160 28.06 -17.77 32.38
N GLN A 161 29.27 -18.01 32.90
CA GLN A 161 29.54 -18.45 34.27
C GLN A 161 30.65 -17.67 35.01
N ASP A 162 31.32 -16.68 34.40
CA ASP A 162 32.45 -15.98 35.04
C ASP A 162 32.12 -14.59 35.63
N CYS A 163 32.48 -14.40 36.91
CA CYS A 163 32.06 -13.28 37.77
C CYS A 163 32.78 -11.92 37.55
N GLY A 164 33.35 -11.65 36.37
CA GLY A 164 34.19 -10.45 36.14
C GLY A 164 33.70 -9.45 35.10
N ILE A 165 32.77 -9.85 34.22
CA ILE A 165 32.26 -9.02 33.12
C ILE A 165 30.75 -9.24 33.04
N ARG A 166 29.93 -8.22 33.34
CA ARG A 166 28.47 -8.30 33.21
C ARG A 166 27.98 -7.29 32.17
N PRO A 167 27.56 -7.73 30.97
CA PRO A 167 26.80 -6.88 30.07
C PRO A 167 25.41 -6.61 30.66
N GLU A 168 25.18 -5.42 31.18
CA GLU A 168 23.85 -4.99 31.66
C GLU A 168 23.11 -4.28 30.53
N ARG A 169 21.86 -4.69 30.28
CA ARG A 169 21.01 -4.02 29.29
C ARG A 169 20.36 -2.80 29.94
N LEU A 170 20.64 -1.63 29.39
CA LEU A 170 20.08 -0.35 29.80
C LEU A 170 18.64 -0.19 29.28
N ALA A 171 17.89 0.74 29.90
CA ALA A 171 16.47 0.94 29.64
C ALA A 171 16.15 1.45 28.22
N ASP A 172 17.13 2.06 27.54
CA ASP A 172 17.09 2.52 26.15
C ASP A 172 17.42 1.42 25.12
N GLY A 173 17.78 0.21 25.60
CA GLY A 173 18.07 -0.95 24.77
C GLY A 173 19.55 -1.17 24.48
N ASP A 174 20.41 -0.29 24.99
CA ASP A 174 21.85 -0.38 24.84
C ASP A 174 22.47 -1.30 25.92
N TYR A 175 23.75 -1.67 25.74
CA TYR A 175 24.47 -2.54 26.68
C TYR A 175 25.65 -1.83 27.35
N TYR A 176 25.76 -2.00 28.66
CA TYR A 176 26.84 -1.52 29.52
C TYR A 176 27.75 -2.68 29.93
N VAL A 177 29.07 -2.52 29.87
CA VAL A 177 30.02 -3.56 30.30
C VAL A 177 31.00 -2.96 31.31
N GLU A 178 31.07 -3.58 32.50
CA GLU A 178 32.03 -3.25 33.54
C GLU A 178 33.10 -4.34 33.67
N MET A 179 34.37 -3.93 33.81
CA MET A 179 35.48 -4.83 34.12
C MET A 179 36.27 -4.27 35.30
N VAL A 180 36.53 -5.12 36.31
CA VAL A 180 37.35 -4.81 37.49
C VAL A 180 38.54 -5.77 37.54
N ARG A 181 39.79 -5.27 37.50
CA ARG A 181 40.99 -6.12 37.62
C ARG A 181 42.00 -5.58 38.64
N TYR A 182 42.53 -6.43 39.53
CA TYR A 182 43.63 -6.12 40.45
C TYR A 182 45.00 -6.32 39.78
N LEU A 183 45.84 -5.31 39.77
CA LEU A 183 47.18 -5.28 39.15
C LEU A 183 48.30 -5.17 40.19
N GLY A 184 47.99 -5.22 41.49
CA GLY A 184 48.97 -5.22 42.58
C GLY A 184 49.42 -3.82 43.00
N ASP A 185 49.97 -3.74 44.21
CA ASP A 185 50.35 -2.46 44.81
C ASP A 185 51.73 -1.97 44.26
N ASN A 186 51.81 -0.69 43.88
CA ASN A 186 53.02 0.04 43.45
C ASN A 186 53.60 -0.23 42.04
N VAL A 187 52.77 -0.44 41.01
CA VAL A 187 53.23 -0.42 39.62
C VAL A 187 52.43 0.56 38.78
N THR A 188 53.11 1.49 38.09
CA THR A 188 52.51 2.38 37.09
C THR A 188 52.48 1.64 35.75
N TYR A 189 51.31 1.51 35.13
CA TYR A 189 51.14 0.90 33.80
C TYR A 189 50.60 1.95 32.82
N ALA A 190 51.06 1.93 31.57
CA ALA A 190 50.37 2.60 30.48
C ALA A 190 49.56 1.56 29.69
N VAL A 191 48.33 1.86 29.30
CA VAL A 191 47.51 0.96 28.48
C VAL A 191 47.61 1.46 27.04
N ASP A 192 48.39 0.80 26.19
CA ASP A 192 48.58 1.23 24.80
C ASP A 192 47.29 1.09 24.00
N ASP A 193 46.58 -0.03 24.13
CA ASP A 193 45.26 -0.16 23.54
C ASP A 193 44.33 -1.05 24.35
N ILE A 194 43.03 -0.86 24.13
CA ILE A 194 41.99 -1.79 24.54
C ILE A 194 41.21 -2.13 23.27
N SER A 195 40.70 -3.35 23.16
CA SER A 195 39.65 -3.68 22.21
C SER A 195 38.57 -4.53 22.85
N VAL A 196 37.32 -4.24 22.50
CA VAL A 196 36.16 -5.05 22.93
C VAL A 196 35.53 -5.61 21.67
N ARG A 197 35.34 -6.92 21.65
CA ARG A 197 34.70 -7.64 20.57
C ARG A 197 33.50 -8.39 21.10
N PHE A 198 32.35 -8.11 20.51
CA PHE A 198 31.12 -8.85 20.74
C PHE A 198 30.94 -9.90 19.65
N THR A 199 30.56 -11.09 20.08
CA THR A 199 29.98 -12.13 19.26
C THR A 199 28.53 -12.27 19.68
N TYR A 200 27.60 -12.07 18.74
CA TYR A 200 26.17 -12.11 19.05
C TYR A 200 25.35 -12.71 17.91
N THR A 201 24.17 -13.20 18.28
CA THR A 201 23.15 -13.73 17.40
C THR A 201 21.96 -12.76 17.40
N PRO A 202 21.68 -12.07 16.26
CA PRO A 202 20.55 -11.15 16.17
C PRO A 202 19.22 -11.92 16.25
N PRO A 203 18.14 -11.29 16.76
CA PRO A 203 16.83 -11.91 16.81
C PRO A 203 16.29 -12.17 15.38
N PRO A 204 15.46 -13.20 15.17
CA PRO A 204 14.82 -13.46 13.88
C PRO A 204 13.86 -12.32 13.55
N ALA A 205 14.17 -11.49 12.55
CA ALA A 205 13.32 -10.34 12.23
C ALA A 205 13.47 -9.85 10.79
N VAL A 206 12.87 -10.54 9.82
CA VAL A 206 12.18 -9.90 8.69
C VAL A 206 11.04 -10.82 8.28
N VAL A 207 9.80 -10.46 8.58
CA VAL A 207 8.62 -11.23 8.21
C VAL A 207 7.83 -10.40 7.20
N ALA A 208 8.11 -10.63 5.92
CA ALA A 208 7.38 -10.01 4.83
C ALA A 208 6.63 -11.10 4.07
N VAL A 209 5.35 -10.89 3.79
CA VAL A 209 4.60 -11.70 2.85
C VAL A 209 4.28 -10.85 1.62
N ALA A 210 4.63 -11.37 0.45
CA ALA A 210 4.43 -10.69 -0.81
C ALA A 210 3.60 -11.59 -1.76
N PRO A 211 2.48 -11.08 -2.30
CA PRO A 211 1.80 -9.85 -1.87
C PRO A 211 1.16 -10.01 -0.46
N ALA A 212 0.83 -8.91 0.22
CA ALA A 212 0.08 -8.95 1.48
C ALA A 212 -1.44 -9.17 1.28
N SER A 213 -1.90 -9.04 0.03
CA SER A 213 -3.29 -9.23 -0.37
C SER A 213 -3.37 -9.75 -1.80
N GLY A 214 -4.42 -10.51 -2.11
CA GLY A 214 -4.57 -11.14 -3.41
C GLY A 214 -5.86 -11.93 -3.54
N LEU A 215 -5.91 -12.83 -4.53
CA LEU A 215 -7.09 -13.65 -4.81
C LEU A 215 -6.93 -15.10 -4.35
N ILE A 216 -8.08 -15.76 -4.22
CA ILE A 216 -8.18 -17.22 -4.17
C ILE A 216 -7.35 -17.81 -5.33
N GLY A 217 -6.58 -18.85 -5.05
CA GLY A 217 -5.67 -19.49 -6.01
C GLY A 217 -4.37 -18.72 -6.30
N GLY A 218 -4.22 -17.50 -5.75
CA GLY A 218 -2.97 -16.74 -5.80
C GLY A 218 -1.84 -17.44 -5.04
N THR A 219 -0.60 -17.18 -5.45
CA THR A 219 0.58 -17.64 -4.71
C THR A 219 1.17 -16.49 -3.93
N TYR A 220 1.37 -16.72 -2.63
CA TYR A 220 1.94 -15.78 -1.68
C TYR A 220 3.26 -16.34 -1.18
N VAL A 221 4.26 -15.48 -1.00
CA VAL A 221 5.58 -15.89 -0.53
C VAL A 221 5.91 -15.13 0.74
N ALA A 222 6.02 -15.86 1.85
CA ALA A 222 6.58 -15.33 3.08
C ALA A 222 8.10 -15.55 3.07
N THR A 223 8.86 -14.51 3.36
CA THR A 223 10.32 -14.55 3.52
C THR A 223 10.68 -14.32 4.98
N TYR A 224 11.61 -15.13 5.51
CA TYR A 224 12.06 -15.05 6.91
C TYR A 224 13.49 -15.59 7.06
N SER A 225 14.12 -15.20 8.16
CA SER A 225 15.43 -15.68 8.57
C SER A 225 15.29 -16.47 9.86
N CYS A 226 15.65 -17.75 9.87
CA CYS A 226 15.66 -18.60 11.07
C CYS A 226 17.03 -19.29 11.18
N ALA A 227 17.60 -19.33 12.39
CA ALA A 227 18.83 -20.10 12.64
C ALA A 227 18.57 -21.61 12.60
N ASP A 228 17.39 -22.04 13.05
CA ASP A 228 16.91 -23.41 13.00
C ASP A 228 15.94 -23.65 11.84
N THR A 229 15.67 -24.94 11.56
CA THR A 229 14.64 -25.28 10.59
C THR A 229 13.26 -24.82 11.08
N PRO A 230 12.60 -23.92 10.35
CA PRO A 230 11.32 -23.30 10.73
C PRO A 230 10.14 -24.27 10.67
N ALA A 231 9.17 -24.09 11.58
CA ALA A 231 7.83 -24.68 11.49
C ALA A 231 6.77 -23.60 11.20
N TYR A 232 5.70 -23.98 10.51
CA TYR A 232 4.65 -23.05 10.08
C TYR A 232 3.27 -23.48 10.56
N ARG A 233 2.46 -22.48 10.92
CA ARG A 233 1.02 -22.64 11.13
C ARG A 233 0.28 -21.48 10.49
N VAL A 234 -0.88 -21.73 9.91
CA VAL A 234 -1.76 -20.69 9.40
C VAL A 234 -3.07 -20.71 10.18
N SER A 235 -3.55 -19.55 10.62
CA SER A 235 -4.90 -19.37 11.17
C SER A 235 -5.67 -18.32 10.38
N GLN A 236 -6.97 -18.29 10.54
CA GLN A 236 -7.77 -17.11 10.23
C GLN A 236 -7.54 -16.04 11.31
N ALA A 237 -7.83 -14.78 10.98
CA ALA A 237 -7.66 -13.65 11.90
C ALA A 237 -8.55 -13.72 13.15
N ASP A 238 -9.62 -14.53 13.13
CA ASP A 238 -10.48 -14.83 14.28
C ASP A 238 -9.92 -15.95 15.18
N GLY A 239 -8.72 -16.44 14.88
CA GLY A 239 -8.03 -17.51 15.61
C GLY A 239 -8.44 -18.93 15.20
N GLN A 240 -9.41 -19.09 14.30
CA GLN A 240 -9.82 -20.41 13.82
C GLN A 240 -8.76 -21.05 12.92
N PRO A 241 -8.68 -22.39 12.85
CA PRO A 241 -7.81 -23.08 11.90
C PRO A 241 -8.08 -22.61 10.47
N ALA A 242 -7.03 -22.32 9.71
CA ALA A 242 -7.15 -21.84 8.33
C ALA A 242 -7.62 -22.95 7.37
N SER A 243 -8.94 -23.22 7.37
CA SER A 243 -9.53 -24.08 6.34
C SER A 243 -9.25 -23.47 4.96
N GLY A 244 -8.67 -24.28 4.07
CA GLY A 244 -8.37 -23.85 2.70
C GLY A 244 -6.99 -23.25 2.45
N ALA A 245 -6.12 -23.16 3.47
CA ALA A 245 -4.73 -22.74 3.30
C ALA A 245 -3.84 -23.96 3.00
N THR A 246 -2.99 -23.84 1.97
CA THR A 246 -1.99 -24.84 1.61
C THR A 246 -0.60 -24.23 1.70
N LEU A 247 0.31 -24.93 2.39
CA LEU A 247 1.73 -24.57 2.49
C LEU A 247 2.52 -25.42 1.50
N GLY A 248 3.32 -24.77 0.65
CA GLY A 248 4.30 -25.45 -0.20
C GLY A 248 5.50 -25.96 0.60
N LEU A 249 6.44 -26.62 -0.09
CA LEU A 249 7.73 -26.94 0.53
C LEU A 249 8.53 -25.64 0.77
N PRO A 250 9.07 -25.42 1.98
CA PRO A 250 9.95 -24.29 2.23
C PRO A 250 11.23 -24.43 1.41
N VAL A 251 11.70 -23.31 0.86
CA VAL A 251 12.93 -23.24 0.07
C VAL A 251 13.94 -22.39 0.83
N THR A 252 15.20 -22.82 0.89
CA THR A 252 16.30 -22.05 1.47
C THR A 252 17.49 -22.04 0.51
N SER A 253 18.24 -20.92 0.48
CA SER A 253 19.44 -20.77 -0.34
C SER A 253 20.74 -20.97 0.44
N ASP A 254 20.72 -20.76 1.75
CA ASP A 254 21.91 -20.68 2.59
C ASP A 254 21.72 -21.29 3.99
N GLY A 255 20.59 -21.98 4.22
CA GLY A 255 20.26 -22.60 5.49
C GLY A 255 19.73 -21.65 6.55
N VAL A 256 19.61 -20.34 6.24
CA VAL A 256 19.17 -19.33 7.21
C VAL A 256 18.07 -18.45 6.65
N HIS A 257 18.09 -18.13 5.36
CA HIS A 257 16.98 -17.47 4.68
C HIS A 257 16.08 -18.49 4.05
N TYR A 258 14.79 -18.35 4.32
CA TYR A 258 13.79 -19.29 3.89
C TYR A 258 12.62 -18.55 3.22
N GLN A 259 11.99 -19.26 2.29
CA GLN A 259 10.78 -18.84 1.61
C GLN A 259 9.69 -19.89 1.78
N GLN A 260 8.55 -19.48 2.31
CA GLN A 260 7.37 -20.31 2.43
C GLN A 260 6.33 -19.85 1.42
N ARG A 261 5.94 -20.75 0.52
CA ARG A 261 4.84 -20.52 -0.41
C ARG A 261 3.51 -20.84 0.27
N LEU A 262 2.53 -19.96 0.12
CA LEU A 262 1.16 -20.15 0.58
C LEU A 262 0.18 -20.02 -0.59
N GLN A 263 -0.88 -20.82 -0.55
CA GLN A 263 -2.03 -20.73 -1.46
C GLN A 263 -3.32 -20.87 -0.64
N PHE A 264 -4.38 -20.21 -1.08
CA PHE A 264 -5.66 -20.19 -0.37
C PHE A 264 -6.80 -20.48 -1.33
N ASP A 265 -7.71 -21.39 -0.97
CA ASP A 265 -8.91 -21.75 -1.76
C ASP A 265 -10.18 -20.99 -1.32
N ARG A 266 -10.08 -20.17 -0.27
CA ARG A 266 -11.17 -19.38 0.32
C ARG A 266 -10.73 -17.96 0.57
N ALA A 267 -11.68 -17.03 0.50
CA ALA A 267 -11.47 -15.66 0.92
C ALA A 267 -11.41 -15.57 2.44
N GLY A 268 -10.60 -14.63 2.95
CA GLY A 268 -10.41 -14.44 4.38
C GLY A 268 -9.15 -13.64 4.68
N THR A 269 -9.01 -13.26 5.95
CA THR A 269 -7.75 -12.72 6.46
C THR A 269 -7.04 -13.83 7.21
N TYR A 270 -5.83 -14.15 6.80
CA TYR A 270 -5.04 -15.25 7.31
C TYR A 270 -3.79 -14.71 7.98
N VAL A 271 -3.39 -15.38 9.06
CA VAL A 271 -2.19 -15.08 9.82
C VAL A 271 -1.27 -16.28 9.68
N LEU A 272 -0.06 -16.05 9.16
CA LEU A 272 0.99 -17.06 9.20
C LEU A 272 1.76 -16.91 10.51
N TYR A 273 2.07 -18.02 11.14
CA TYR A 273 2.91 -18.12 12.31
C TYR A 273 4.15 -18.93 11.93
N VAL A 274 5.31 -18.42 12.33
CA VAL A 274 6.61 -19.04 12.06
C VAL A 274 7.30 -19.29 13.39
N ASP A 275 7.66 -20.54 13.64
CA ASP A 275 8.43 -20.97 14.80
C ASP A 275 9.87 -21.30 14.38
N CYS A 276 10.84 -20.51 14.85
CA CYS A 276 12.26 -20.70 14.60
C CYS A 276 12.93 -21.36 15.83
N GLY A 277 12.56 -22.59 16.20
CA GLY A 277 13.25 -23.34 17.27
C GLY A 277 12.72 -23.11 18.69
N GLY A 278 11.43 -22.80 18.85
CA GLY A 278 10.74 -22.62 20.12
C GLY A 278 10.34 -21.18 20.44
N SER A 279 10.53 -20.26 19.49
CA SER A 279 10.09 -18.87 19.58
C SER A 279 9.31 -18.48 18.33
N GLU A 280 8.04 -18.12 18.52
CA GLU A 280 7.16 -17.66 17.45
C GLU A 280 7.55 -16.22 17.09
N THR A 281 8.03 -16.01 15.86
CA THR A 281 8.56 -14.71 15.42
C THR A 281 7.76 -14.16 14.25
N GLY A 282 7.03 -13.06 14.52
CA GLY A 282 6.30 -12.27 13.52
C GLY A 282 5.12 -12.97 12.84
N SER A 283 4.01 -12.25 12.69
CA SER A 283 2.78 -12.76 12.10
C SER A 283 2.43 -11.95 10.85
N PRO A 284 2.85 -12.35 9.62
CA PRO A 284 2.41 -11.65 8.44
C PRO A 284 0.95 -11.99 8.18
N VAL A 285 0.18 -10.94 7.90
CA VAL A 285 -1.23 -11.04 7.56
C VAL A 285 -1.38 -11.09 6.05
N VAL A 286 -2.09 -12.10 5.54
CA VAL A 286 -2.49 -12.21 4.14
C VAL A 286 -3.99 -12.02 4.02
N THR A 287 -4.42 -11.05 3.22
CA THR A 287 -5.85 -10.88 2.91
C THR A 287 -6.18 -11.48 1.55
N VAL A 288 -6.94 -12.57 1.54
CA VAL A 288 -7.39 -13.26 0.33
C VAL A 288 -8.82 -12.85 0.02
N ARG A 289 -9.08 -12.50 -1.23
CA ARG A 289 -10.40 -12.10 -1.71
C ARG A 289 -10.93 -13.10 -2.72
N ASP A 290 -12.25 -13.25 -2.76
CA ASP A 290 -12.92 -14.02 -3.79
C ASP A 290 -13.20 -13.09 -4.98
N PRO A 291 -12.61 -13.32 -6.16
CA PRO A 291 -13.00 -12.57 -7.35
C PRO A 291 -14.49 -12.72 -7.69
N LEU A 292 -15.14 -13.81 -7.27
CA LEU A 292 -16.57 -14.00 -7.51
C LEU A 292 -17.47 -13.16 -6.59
N ALA A 293 -16.91 -12.39 -5.64
CA ALA A 293 -17.67 -11.56 -4.71
C ALA A 293 -18.09 -10.19 -5.29
N TYR A 294 -17.84 -9.93 -6.57
CA TYR A 294 -18.33 -8.72 -7.25
C TYR A 294 -19.60 -9.03 -8.05
N VAL A 295 -20.52 -8.08 -8.12
CA VAL A 295 -21.64 -8.08 -9.06
C VAL A 295 -21.77 -6.71 -9.72
N ALA A 296 -21.77 -6.66 -11.05
CA ALA A 296 -22.02 -5.45 -11.81
C ALA A 296 -23.46 -5.46 -12.33
N LEU A 297 -24.30 -4.62 -11.74
CA LEU A 297 -25.70 -4.42 -12.14
C LEU A 297 -25.82 -3.19 -13.06
N GLY A 298 -27.01 -2.99 -13.60
CA GLY A 298 -27.39 -1.72 -14.20
C GLY A 298 -27.78 -1.80 -15.66
N ASP A 299 -27.76 -0.65 -16.31
CA ASP A 299 -28.19 -0.49 -17.69
C ASP A 299 -27.02 -0.50 -18.69
N SER A 300 -27.24 0.11 -19.86
CA SER A 300 -26.29 0.21 -20.97
C SER A 300 -24.99 0.94 -20.62
N TYR A 301 -25.00 1.86 -19.65
CA TYR A 301 -23.79 2.54 -19.19
C TYR A 301 -22.88 1.58 -18.43
N SER A 302 -23.46 0.66 -17.66
CA SER A 302 -22.76 -0.43 -16.98
C SER A 302 -22.43 -1.61 -17.88
N SER A 303 -23.25 -1.90 -18.90
CA SER A 303 -22.99 -2.97 -19.86
C SER A 303 -21.89 -2.59 -20.85
N GLY A 304 -21.64 -1.30 -21.09
CA GLY A 304 -20.65 -0.84 -22.07
C GLY A 304 -21.19 -0.79 -23.50
N GLU A 305 -22.48 -0.51 -23.65
CA GLU A 305 -23.14 -0.29 -24.95
C GLU A 305 -22.34 0.67 -25.84
N GLY A 306 -22.19 0.32 -27.11
CA GLY A 306 -21.42 1.07 -28.10
C GLY A 306 -19.92 0.78 -28.11
N VAL A 307 -19.42 -0.15 -27.29
CA VAL A 307 -18.00 -0.51 -27.24
C VAL A 307 -17.78 -1.99 -27.52
N ASP A 308 -17.32 -2.33 -28.72
CA ASP A 308 -16.92 -3.70 -29.08
C ASP A 308 -15.58 -4.13 -28.45
N PRO A 309 -15.29 -5.43 -28.32
CA PRO A 309 -16.18 -6.55 -28.59
C PRO A 309 -17.11 -6.85 -27.41
N TYR A 310 -18.30 -7.37 -27.69
CA TYR A 310 -19.23 -7.88 -26.68
C TYR A 310 -18.91 -9.34 -26.31
N PHE A 311 -19.21 -9.74 -25.07
CA PHE A 311 -19.11 -11.13 -24.62
C PHE A 311 -20.16 -12.05 -25.25
N GLU A 312 -21.34 -11.51 -25.55
CA GLU A 312 -22.44 -12.26 -26.16
C GLU A 312 -22.49 -12.00 -27.65
N SER A 313 -22.48 -13.08 -28.44
CA SER A 313 -22.68 -13.01 -29.89
C SER A 313 -24.13 -12.74 -30.28
N GLN A 314 -25.08 -13.02 -29.38
CA GLN A 314 -26.48 -12.64 -29.51
C GLN A 314 -26.73 -11.42 -28.63
N ASN A 315 -27.08 -10.33 -29.29
CA ASN A 315 -27.12 -8.95 -28.81
C ASN A 315 -28.21 -8.66 -27.74
N ALA A 316 -28.37 -9.50 -26.73
CA ALA A 316 -29.47 -9.34 -25.77
C ALA A 316 -29.18 -8.22 -24.75
N CYS A 317 -27.99 -8.22 -24.16
CA CYS A 317 -27.63 -7.26 -23.12
C CYS A 317 -26.45 -6.34 -23.45
N HIS A 318 -25.76 -6.57 -24.58
CA HIS A 318 -24.65 -5.74 -25.07
C HIS A 318 -23.59 -5.50 -23.98
N ARG A 319 -23.12 -6.59 -23.34
CA ARG A 319 -22.05 -6.55 -22.34
C ARG A 319 -20.68 -6.53 -23.01
N SER A 320 -20.05 -5.38 -23.01
CA SER A 320 -18.73 -5.14 -23.60
C SER A 320 -17.62 -5.76 -22.76
N GLN A 321 -16.61 -6.30 -23.43
CA GLN A 321 -15.34 -6.67 -22.79
C GLN A 321 -14.57 -5.46 -22.27
N GLN A 322 -14.92 -4.25 -22.73
CA GLN A 322 -14.32 -2.97 -22.36
C GLN A 322 -15.28 -2.08 -21.54
N ALA A 323 -16.38 -2.64 -21.01
CA ALA A 323 -17.25 -1.91 -20.09
C ALA A 323 -16.49 -1.56 -18.81
N TYR A 324 -16.84 -0.45 -18.16
CA TYR A 324 -16.19 -0.08 -16.88
C TYR A 324 -16.28 -1.22 -15.87
N SER A 325 -17.40 -1.96 -15.89
CA SER A 325 -17.66 -3.11 -15.04
C SER A 325 -16.55 -4.17 -15.12
N THR A 326 -15.89 -4.35 -16.27
CA THR A 326 -14.76 -5.28 -16.43
C THR A 326 -13.42 -4.64 -16.03
N LEU A 327 -13.33 -3.31 -16.05
CA LEU A 327 -12.12 -2.54 -15.79
C LEU A 327 -11.96 -2.13 -14.32
N VAL A 328 -12.94 -2.44 -13.47
CA VAL A 328 -12.82 -2.28 -12.00
C VAL A 328 -11.65 -3.12 -11.48
N ASP A 329 -10.86 -2.51 -10.60
CA ASP A 329 -9.77 -3.19 -9.90
C ASP A 329 -10.37 -4.15 -8.87
N VAL A 330 -9.81 -5.36 -8.79
CA VAL A 330 -10.20 -6.28 -7.73
C VAL A 330 -9.63 -5.73 -6.41
N PRO A 331 -10.47 -5.41 -5.41
CA PRO A 331 -10.03 -4.72 -4.20
C PRO A 331 -8.81 -5.37 -3.53
N GLY A 332 -7.78 -4.56 -3.25
CA GLY A 332 -6.54 -5.04 -2.62
C GLY A 332 -5.58 -5.76 -3.56
N THR A 333 -5.76 -5.64 -4.89
CA THR A 333 -4.88 -6.23 -5.90
C THR A 333 -4.51 -5.19 -6.96
N ASN A 334 -3.47 -5.46 -7.75
CA ASN A 334 -3.11 -4.66 -8.93
C ASN A 334 -3.70 -5.26 -10.23
N THR A 335 -4.86 -5.90 -10.15
CA THR A 335 -5.48 -6.66 -11.24
C THR A 335 -6.92 -6.23 -11.43
N THR A 336 -7.39 -6.10 -12.68
CA THR A 336 -8.79 -5.83 -13.01
C THR A 336 -9.59 -7.10 -13.19
N TYR A 337 -10.91 -7.03 -13.07
CA TYR A 337 -11.79 -8.17 -13.37
C TYR A 337 -11.62 -8.72 -14.80
N ALA A 338 -11.37 -7.85 -15.79
CA ALA A 338 -11.06 -8.23 -17.17
C ALA A 338 -9.79 -9.06 -17.31
N SER A 339 -8.84 -8.90 -16.37
CA SER A 339 -7.56 -9.62 -16.37
C SER A 339 -7.69 -11.05 -15.83
N LEU A 340 -8.83 -11.41 -15.21
CA LEU A 340 -9.13 -12.74 -14.68
C LEU A 340 -9.54 -13.73 -15.78
N ARG A 341 -8.83 -13.72 -16.93
CA ARG A 341 -9.20 -14.30 -18.24
C ARG A 341 -9.62 -15.78 -18.29
N GLY A 342 -9.56 -16.51 -17.18
CA GLY A 342 -10.08 -17.88 -17.05
C GLY A 342 -11.46 -17.99 -16.39
N ILE A 343 -12.01 -16.91 -15.83
CA ILE A 343 -13.33 -16.90 -15.19
C ILE A 343 -14.37 -16.38 -16.19
N PRO A 344 -15.34 -17.22 -16.61
CA PRO A 344 -16.48 -16.78 -17.41
C PRO A 344 -17.17 -15.56 -16.77
N TYR A 345 -17.54 -14.56 -17.59
CA TYR A 345 -18.16 -13.32 -17.07
C TYR A 345 -19.50 -13.54 -16.33
N ASN A 346 -20.17 -14.65 -16.63
CA ASN A 346 -21.37 -15.09 -15.95
C ASN A 346 -21.09 -15.60 -14.52
N ASP A 347 -19.87 -16.05 -14.23
CA ASP A 347 -19.51 -16.61 -12.92
C ASP A 347 -19.24 -15.52 -11.87
N TRP A 348 -18.70 -14.35 -12.28
CA TRP A 348 -18.47 -13.20 -11.39
C TRP A 348 -19.55 -12.12 -11.46
N GLY A 349 -20.77 -12.45 -11.93
CA GLY A 349 -21.93 -11.57 -11.77
C GLY A 349 -21.92 -10.30 -12.63
N PHE A 350 -21.45 -10.34 -13.88
CA PHE A 350 -21.66 -9.22 -14.81
C PHE A 350 -23.08 -9.26 -15.39
N LEU A 351 -24.02 -8.61 -14.69
CA LEU A 351 -25.47 -8.70 -14.90
C LEU A 351 -26.08 -7.45 -15.56
N ALA A 352 -25.30 -6.39 -15.76
CA ALA A 352 -25.78 -5.20 -16.44
C ALA A 352 -26.31 -5.55 -17.85
N CYS A 353 -27.35 -4.84 -18.26
CA CYS A 353 -28.05 -5.13 -19.51
C CYS A 353 -28.55 -3.85 -20.15
N SER A 354 -28.20 -3.65 -21.42
CA SER A 354 -28.69 -2.52 -22.20
C SER A 354 -30.22 -2.44 -22.20
N GLY A 355 -30.76 -1.24 -21.99
CA GLY A 355 -32.20 -1.01 -21.86
C GLY A 355 -32.84 -1.35 -20.51
N ALA A 356 -32.08 -1.87 -19.54
CA ALA A 356 -32.62 -2.22 -18.24
C ALA A 356 -33.19 -1.02 -17.48
N THR A 357 -34.35 -1.23 -16.86
CA THR A 357 -34.99 -0.31 -15.89
C THR A 357 -34.78 -0.80 -14.46
N THR A 358 -35.17 0.01 -13.47
CA THR A 358 -35.20 -0.43 -12.06
C THR A 358 -36.02 -1.72 -11.87
N TRP A 359 -37.11 -1.88 -12.63
CA TRP A 359 -37.92 -3.10 -12.62
C TRP A 359 -37.12 -4.31 -13.11
N ASP A 360 -36.31 -4.17 -14.16
CA ASP A 360 -35.45 -5.25 -14.65
C ASP A 360 -34.37 -5.61 -13.64
N VAL A 361 -33.81 -4.63 -12.93
CA VAL A 361 -32.87 -4.92 -11.84
C VAL A 361 -33.56 -5.82 -10.81
N LEU A 362 -34.69 -5.37 -10.26
CA LEU A 362 -35.42 -6.06 -9.18
C LEU A 362 -35.88 -7.47 -9.57
N ASN A 363 -36.36 -7.65 -10.80
CA ASN A 363 -37.04 -8.88 -11.22
C ASN A 363 -36.15 -9.83 -12.03
N LYS A 364 -34.97 -9.38 -12.49
CA LYS A 364 -34.10 -10.17 -13.37
C LYS A 364 -32.65 -10.17 -12.90
N GLN A 365 -32.04 -8.99 -12.75
CA GLN A 365 -30.60 -8.94 -12.50
C GLN A 365 -30.26 -9.43 -11.10
N LEU A 366 -31.03 -9.08 -10.08
CA LEU A 366 -30.77 -9.52 -8.72
C LEU A 366 -30.73 -11.06 -8.56
N SER A 367 -31.52 -11.78 -9.36
CA SER A 367 -31.57 -13.24 -9.41
C SER A 367 -30.62 -13.90 -10.41
N GLY A 368 -29.79 -13.13 -11.13
CA GLY A 368 -28.87 -13.70 -12.12
C GLY A 368 -29.53 -14.12 -13.44
N THR A 369 -30.60 -13.44 -13.86
CA THR A 369 -31.29 -13.72 -15.13
C THR A 369 -31.46 -12.48 -15.99
N PRO A 370 -30.38 -11.72 -16.29
CA PRO A 370 -30.46 -10.36 -16.83
C PRO A 370 -31.13 -10.29 -18.22
N ASP A 371 -31.04 -11.34 -19.02
CA ASP A 371 -31.66 -11.46 -20.34
C ASP A 371 -33.02 -12.22 -20.33
N GLY A 372 -33.48 -12.65 -19.15
CA GLY A 372 -34.73 -13.40 -18.95
C GLY A 372 -34.73 -14.85 -19.47
N ASN A 373 -33.67 -15.29 -20.17
CA ASN A 373 -33.63 -16.59 -20.84
C ASN A 373 -32.45 -17.47 -20.39
N ASN A 374 -31.46 -16.90 -19.71
CA ASN A 374 -30.27 -17.60 -19.26
C ASN A 374 -30.13 -17.49 -17.72
N THR A 375 -30.12 -18.64 -17.04
CA THR A 375 -30.00 -18.75 -15.58
C THR A 375 -28.57 -19.08 -15.11
N ASN A 376 -27.58 -19.06 -16.01
CA ASN A 376 -26.20 -19.44 -15.68
C ASN A 376 -25.38 -18.30 -15.09
N TYR A 377 -26.01 -17.17 -14.73
CA TYR A 377 -25.32 -16.08 -14.07
C TYR A 377 -25.43 -16.18 -12.57
N ARG A 378 -24.34 -15.82 -11.88
CA ARG A 378 -24.37 -15.58 -10.45
C ARG A 378 -25.18 -14.31 -10.13
N GLY A 379 -26.29 -14.46 -9.41
CA GLY A 379 -27.05 -13.35 -8.84
C GLY A 379 -26.42 -12.80 -7.54
N LEU A 380 -27.16 -11.94 -6.83
CA LEU A 380 -26.71 -11.46 -5.52
C LEU A 380 -26.94 -12.51 -4.43
N ASP A 381 -25.96 -12.64 -3.54
CA ASP A 381 -26.05 -13.43 -2.31
C ASP A 381 -25.30 -12.74 -1.16
N ASP A 382 -25.29 -13.37 0.01
CA ASP A 382 -24.67 -12.88 1.24
C ASP A 382 -23.13 -12.84 1.21
N LYS A 383 -22.51 -13.49 0.21
CA LYS A 383 -21.07 -13.49 -0.06
C LYS A 383 -20.64 -12.41 -1.02
N THR A 384 -21.58 -11.72 -1.68
CA THR A 384 -21.25 -10.54 -2.48
C THR A 384 -20.63 -9.47 -1.57
N ALA A 385 -19.46 -8.97 -1.97
CA ALA A 385 -18.65 -7.98 -1.26
C ALA A 385 -18.61 -6.62 -1.97
N LEU A 386 -18.85 -6.59 -3.28
CA LEU A 386 -18.91 -5.36 -4.07
C LEU A 386 -20.09 -5.41 -5.05
N VAL A 387 -20.82 -4.31 -5.15
CA VAL A 387 -21.82 -4.07 -6.20
C VAL A 387 -21.53 -2.74 -6.87
N THR A 388 -21.55 -2.68 -8.20
CA THR A 388 -21.62 -1.41 -8.93
C THR A 388 -22.90 -1.33 -9.74
N ILE A 389 -23.45 -0.13 -9.93
CA ILE A 389 -24.69 0.05 -10.69
C ILE A 389 -24.83 1.46 -11.29
N THR A 390 -25.27 1.53 -12.54
CA THR A 390 -25.95 2.69 -13.14
C THR A 390 -27.40 2.30 -13.45
N ILE A 391 -28.39 3.08 -13.00
CA ILE A 391 -29.80 2.79 -13.29
C ILE A 391 -30.67 4.04 -13.13
N GLY A 392 -31.84 4.06 -13.79
CA GLY A 392 -32.82 5.15 -13.74
C GLY A 392 -32.98 5.91 -15.06
N GLY A 393 -31.98 5.86 -15.95
CA GLY A 393 -32.03 6.52 -17.26
C GLY A 393 -33.15 5.99 -18.16
N ASN A 394 -33.31 4.66 -18.22
CA ASN A 394 -34.37 4.02 -19.00
C ASN A 394 -35.75 4.22 -18.36
N ASP A 395 -35.84 4.27 -17.04
CA ASP A 395 -37.08 4.59 -16.31
C ASP A 395 -37.58 6.00 -16.68
N MET A 396 -36.65 6.94 -16.85
CA MET A 396 -36.91 8.30 -17.35
C MET A 396 -37.09 8.38 -18.87
N ARG A 397 -37.00 7.24 -19.59
CA ARG A 397 -37.05 7.14 -21.06
C ARG A 397 -36.09 8.11 -21.76
N PHE A 398 -34.87 8.28 -21.24
CA PHE A 398 -33.92 9.26 -21.78
C PHE A 398 -33.64 9.07 -23.27
N ALA A 399 -33.58 7.84 -23.77
CA ALA A 399 -33.43 7.56 -25.19
C ALA A 399 -34.60 8.15 -26.02
N ASP A 400 -35.84 7.97 -25.56
CA ASP A 400 -37.03 8.54 -26.23
C ASP A 400 -37.04 10.06 -26.14
N VAL A 401 -36.65 10.63 -25.01
CA VAL A 401 -36.55 12.08 -24.79
C VAL A 401 -35.52 12.70 -25.73
N LEU A 402 -34.32 12.13 -25.81
CA LEU A 402 -33.26 12.56 -26.72
C LEU A 402 -33.72 12.47 -28.18
N GLN A 403 -34.28 11.32 -28.58
CA GLN A 403 -34.81 11.16 -29.94
C GLN A 403 -35.95 12.13 -30.24
N PHE A 404 -36.78 12.43 -29.24
CA PHE A 404 -37.91 13.32 -29.39
C PHE A 404 -37.46 14.76 -29.69
N CYS A 405 -36.46 15.24 -28.96
CA CYS A 405 -35.83 16.54 -29.21
C CYS A 405 -35.03 16.55 -30.52
N TYR A 406 -34.18 15.54 -30.73
CA TYR A 406 -33.26 15.50 -31.86
C TYR A 406 -33.92 15.45 -33.24
N LYS A 407 -35.15 14.90 -33.33
CA LYS A 407 -35.84 14.67 -34.61
C LYS A 407 -36.88 15.75 -34.95
N ARG A 408 -36.91 16.87 -34.24
CA ARG A 408 -37.98 17.88 -34.39
C ARG A 408 -37.42 19.28 -34.63
N PRO A 409 -38.10 20.08 -35.47
CA PRO A 409 -37.75 21.48 -35.67
C PRO A 409 -38.33 22.42 -34.58
N THR A 410 -39.23 21.91 -33.73
CA THR A 410 -39.89 22.68 -32.66
C THR A 410 -39.21 22.46 -31.33
N PHE A 411 -39.12 23.51 -30.51
CA PHE A 411 -38.59 23.44 -29.15
C PHE A 411 -39.26 22.33 -28.33
N CYS A 412 -38.51 21.26 -28.08
CA CYS A 412 -39.07 20.04 -27.51
C CYS A 412 -39.65 20.19 -26.08
N PRO A 413 -39.12 21.01 -25.15
CA PRO A 413 -39.60 21.05 -23.77
C PRO A 413 -41.07 21.48 -23.63
N THR A 414 -41.56 22.35 -24.52
CA THR A 414 -42.96 22.82 -24.56
C THR A 414 -43.86 21.98 -25.46
N THR A 415 -43.30 20.97 -26.15
CA THR A 415 -44.06 20.11 -27.06
C THR A 415 -44.63 18.91 -26.30
N ARG A 416 -45.84 18.46 -26.67
CA ARG A 416 -46.47 17.31 -26.02
C ARG A 416 -45.68 16.03 -26.29
N PHE A 417 -45.28 15.33 -25.23
CA PHE A 417 -44.44 14.12 -25.31
C PHE A 417 -45.25 12.83 -25.26
N ASP A 418 -46.24 12.75 -24.36
CA ASP A 418 -47.12 11.60 -24.13
C ASP A 418 -48.53 11.81 -24.70
N GLY A 419 -48.71 12.83 -25.56
CA GLY A 419 -50.00 13.24 -26.10
C GLY A 419 -50.86 14.10 -25.16
N ALA A 420 -50.49 14.20 -23.88
CA ALA A 420 -51.26 14.92 -22.86
C ALA A 420 -50.50 16.12 -22.27
N THR A 421 -49.23 15.95 -21.93
CA THR A 421 -48.40 16.92 -21.21
C THR A 421 -47.17 17.32 -22.01
N THR A 422 -46.66 18.53 -21.76
CA THR A 422 -45.39 18.98 -22.34
C THR A 422 -44.25 18.08 -21.85
N LEU A 423 -43.16 17.97 -22.60
CA LEU A 423 -42.01 17.18 -22.19
C LEU A 423 -41.46 17.61 -20.83
N ALA A 424 -41.39 18.92 -20.54
CA ALA A 424 -40.92 19.43 -19.25
C ALA A 424 -41.83 19.01 -18.08
N ASP A 425 -43.16 19.10 -18.26
CA ASP A 425 -44.12 18.66 -17.24
C ASP A 425 -44.10 17.14 -17.06
N TRP A 426 -44.03 16.40 -18.16
CA TRP A 426 -43.94 14.95 -18.16
C TRP A 426 -42.70 14.49 -17.39
N PHE A 427 -41.54 15.06 -17.71
CA PHE A 427 -40.26 14.73 -17.07
C PHE A 427 -40.32 14.97 -15.56
N THR A 428 -40.84 16.15 -15.17
CA THR A 428 -40.99 16.50 -13.74
C THR A 428 -41.89 15.51 -12.99
N ARG A 429 -42.97 15.03 -13.61
CA ARG A 429 -43.85 14.01 -13.02
C ARG A 429 -43.20 12.65 -12.97
N LYS A 430 -42.52 12.24 -14.05
CA LYS A 430 -41.86 10.94 -14.16
C LYS A 430 -40.72 10.80 -13.16
N LEU A 431 -39.93 11.86 -12.95
CA LEU A 431 -38.85 11.84 -11.96
C LEU A 431 -39.36 11.52 -10.54
N ARG A 432 -40.56 11.99 -10.17
CA ARG A 432 -41.17 11.67 -8.87
C ARG A 432 -41.47 10.18 -8.69
N THR A 433 -41.75 9.44 -9.77
CA THR A 433 -41.98 8.00 -9.67
C THR A 433 -40.65 7.26 -9.60
N VAL A 434 -39.69 7.64 -10.44
CA VAL A 434 -38.36 6.99 -10.51
C VAL A 434 -37.62 7.08 -9.17
N VAL A 435 -37.79 8.16 -8.42
CA VAL A 435 -37.23 8.30 -7.07
C VAL A 435 -37.62 7.14 -6.14
N TRP A 436 -38.85 6.63 -6.21
CA TRP A 436 -39.29 5.50 -5.39
C TRP A 436 -38.69 4.19 -5.88
N ASP A 437 -38.62 3.99 -7.19
CA ASP A 437 -38.10 2.78 -7.78
C ASP A 437 -36.58 2.62 -7.50
N LEU A 438 -35.82 3.73 -7.52
CA LEU A 438 -34.40 3.76 -7.14
C LEU A 438 -34.16 3.35 -5.69
N ASP A 439 -34.98 3.89 -4.77
CA ASP A 439 -34.90 3.56 -3.35
C ASP A 439 -35.21 2.08 -3.09
N GLU A 440 -36.18 1.49 -3.79
CA GLU A 440 -36.48 0.07 -3.71
C GLU A 440 -35.30 -0.79 -4.18
N VAL A 441 -34.70 -0.46 -5.33
CA VAL A 441 -33.52 -1.15 -5.87
C VAL A 441 -32.39 -1.17 -4.84
N TYR A 442 -32.02 -0.02 -4.28
CA TYR A 442 -30.88 0.08 -3.37
C TYR A 442 -31.12 -0.68 -2.05
N ARG A 443 -32.33 -0.60 -1.47
CA ARG A 443 -32.67 -1.38 -0.28
C ARG A 443 -32.67 -2.89 -0.57
N LYS A 444 -33.14 -3.31 -1.75
CA LYS A 444 -33.18 -4.72 -2.12
C LYS A 444 -31.77 -5.30 -2.29
N ILE A 445 -30.88 -4.55 -2.94
CA ILE A 445 -29.44 -4.90 -3.04
C ILE A 445 -28.86 -5.09 -1.64
N ARG A 446 -29.05 -4.12 -0.73
CA ARG A 446 -28.53 -4.21 0.65
C ARG A 446 -29.13 -5.35 1.45
N THR A 447 -30.39 -5.70 1.21
CA THR A 447 -31.04 -6.84 1.87
C THR A 447 -30.45 -8.18 1.42
N GLN A 448 -30.16 -8.32 0.12
CA GLN A 448 -29.63 -9.58 -0.44
C GLN A 448 -28.11 -9.72 -0.25
N ALA A 449 -27.38 -8.60 -0.26
CA ALA A 449 -25.94 -8.55 -0.08
C ALA A 449 -25.57 -7.62 1.10
N PRO A 450 -25.89 -8.02 2.36
CA PRO A 450 -25.74 -7.16 3.53
C PRO A 450 -24.29 -6.77 3.84
N ASN A 451 -23.32 -7.54 3.35
CA ASN A 451 -21.90 -7.27 3.52
C ASN A 451 -21.27 -6.53 2.32
N ALA A 452 -22.03 -6.33 1.23
CA ALA A 452 -21.50 -5.67 0.05
C ALA A 452 -21.40 -4.17 0.25
N ARG A 453 -20.27 -3.62 -0.19
CA ARG A 453 -20.15 -2.20 -0.51
C ARG A 453 -20.87 -1.94 -1.83
N VAL A 454 -21.78 -0.99 -1.87
CA VAL A 454 -22.58 -0.69 -3.07
C VAL A 454 -22.19 0.68 -3.62
N VAL A 455 -21.66 0.71 -4.84
CA VAL A 455 -21.25 1.94 -5.53
C VAL A 455 -22.24 2.24 -6.66
N VAL A 456 -23.07 3.25 -6.45
CA VAL A 456 -24.00 3.78 -7.44
C VAL A 456 -23.30 4.89 -8.22
N LEU A 457 -23.27 4.76 -9.54
CA LEU A 457 -22.68 5.76 -10.41
C LEU A 457 -23.78 6.60 -11.08
N GLY A 458 -23.57 7.91 -11.13
CA GLY A 458 -24.39 8.82 -11.92
C GLY A 458 -24.06 8.75 -13.41
N TYR A 459 -24.89 9.37 -14.23
CA TYR A 459 -24.66 9.56 -15.67
C TYR A 459 -23.78 10.80 -15.92
N PRO A 460 -22.96 10.84 -16.98
CA PRO A 460 -22.19 12.02 -17.31
C PRO A 460 -23.09 13.04 -18.02
N GLN A 461 -22.66 14.30 -18.10
CA GLN A 461 -23.29 15.24 -19.02
C GLN A 461 -23.02 14.77 -20.46
N LEU A 462 -24.08 14.63 -21.26
CA LEU A 462 -23.98 14.12 -22.63
C LEU A 462 -23.66 15.24 -23.63
N LEU A 463 -24.21 16.42 -23.37
CA LEU A 463 -24.17 17.57 -24.26
C LEU A 463 -23.30 18.64 -23.62
N PRO A 464 -22.57 19.45 -24.39
CA PRO A 464 -21.61 20.39 -23.84
C PRO A 464 -22.30 21.60 -23.18
N GLY A 465 -21.61 22.23 -22.23
CA GLY A 465 -22.15 23.33 -21.44
C GLY A 465 -21.87 24.73 -21.97
N SER A 466 -20.87 24.90 -22.84
CA SER A 466 -20.54 26.21 -23.41
C SER A 466 -21.23 26.43 -24.76
N TRP A 467 -21.65 27.66 -25.01
CA TRP A 467 -22.31 28.05 -26.26
C TRP A 467 -21.51 27.61 -27.50
N SER A 468 -20.19 27.82 -27.50
CA SER A 468 -19.33 27.45 -28.64
C SER A 468 -19.23 25.95 -28.88
N GLU A 469 -19.24 25.13 -27.83
CA GLU A 469 -19.20 23.67 -27.97
C GLU A 469 -20.56 23.12 -28.42
N GLN A 470 -21.66 23.75 -28.01
CA GLN A 470 -23.02 23.41 -28.43
C GLN A 470 -23.28 23.65 -29.92
N GLU A 471 -22.48 24.50 -30.58
CA GLU A 471 -22.55 24.79 -32.02
C GLU A 471 -21.91 23.70 -32.92
N CYS A 472 -21.43 22.59 -32.35
CA CYS A 472 -20.73 21.58 -33.16
C CYS A 472 -21.64 20.87 -34.18
N ALA A 473 -21.06 20.47 -35.31
CA ALA A 473 -21.78 19.85 -36.43
C ALA A 473 -22.54 18.57 -36.06
N ALA A 474 -22.03 17.79 -35.11
CA ALA A 474 -22.69 16.56 -34.65
C ALA A 474 -24.02 16.83 -33.92
N LEU A 475 -24.21 18.03 -33.36
CA LEU A 475 -25.40 18.42 -32.61
C LEU A 475 -26.27 19.44 -33.37
N GLN A 476 -25.70 20.20 -34.30
CA GLN A 476 -26.40 21.28 -35.04
C GLN A 476 -26.99 20.88 -36.40
N GLY A 477 -26.84 19.62 -36.81
CA GLY A 477 -27.88 19.02 -37.62
C GLY A 477 -27.63 18.86 -39.10
N VAL A 478 -28.19 17.77 -39.60
CA VAL A 478 -28.28 17.38 -41.00
C VAL A 478 -29.76 17.30 -41.34
N THR A 479 -30.14 17.83 -42.49
CA THR A 479 -31.48 17.59 -43.02
C THR A 479 -31.50 16.22 -43.69
N VAL A 480 -32.24 15.26 -43.13
CA VAL A 480 -32.42 13.93 -43.71
C VAL A 480 -33.87 13.79 -44.15
N SER A 481 -34.11 13.58 -45.44
CA SER A 481 -35.45 13.41 -46.02
C SER A 481 -36.43 14.54 -45.64
N GLY A 482 -35.95 15.78 -45.56
CA GLY A 482 -36.75 16.96 -45.22
C GLY A 482 -37.00 17.18 -43.72
N ILE A 483 -36.44 16.33 -42.85
CA ILE A 483 -36.49 16.50 -41.39
C ILE A 483 -35.17 17.12 -40.93
N GLN A 484 -35.24 18.27 -40.27
CA GLN A 484 -34.09 18.82 -39.57
C GLN A 484 -33.81 17.94 -38.34
N LEU A 485 -32.66 17.31 -38.34
CA LEU A 485 -32.12 16.63 -37.17
C LEU A 485 -31.20 17.59 -36.42
N GLY A 486 -31.12 17.54 -35.10
CA GLY A 486 -30.23 18.39 -34.30
C GLY A 486 -30.89 18.89 -33.03
N LEU A 487 -30.12 19.63 -32.21
CA LEU A 487 -30.56 20.21 -30.95
C LEU A 487 -30.19 21.70 -30.90
N SER A 488 -31.18 22.55 -30.67
CA SER A 488 -30.93 23.95 -30.34
C SER A 488 -30.23 24.08 -28.99
N HIS A 489 -29.54 25.20 -28.72
CA HIS A 489 -28.85 25.43 -27.45
C HIS A 489 -29.78 25.29 -26.25
N ALA A 490 -30.99 25.86 -26.34
CA ALA A 490 -31.99 25.74 -25.29
C ALA A 490 -32.45 24.28 -25.04
N GLU A 491 -32.47 23.43 -26.08
CA GLU A 491 -32.77 22.01 -25.92
C GLU A 491 -31.58 21.27 -25.29
N GLN A 492 -30.36 21.63 -25.66
CA GLN A 492 -29.16 21.09 -25.02
C GLN A 492 -29.12 21.45 -23.52
N ASP A 493 -29.41 22.70 -23.16
CA ASP A 493 -29.50 23.15 -21.77
C ASP A 493 -30.61 22.42 -20.99
N PHE A 494 -31.79 22.24 -21.59
CA PHE A 494 -32.87 21.47 -20.98
C PHE A 494 -32.45 20.01 -20.71
N LEU A 495 -31.78 19.37 -21.67
CA LEU A 495 -31.34 17.99 -21.55
C LEU A 495 -30.20 17.85 -20.52
N ARG A 496 -29.31 18.85 -20.40
CA ARG A 496 -28.30 18.91 -19.34
C ARG A 496 -28.91 19.02 -17.96
N ASP A 497 -29.91 19.90 -17.80
CA ASP A 497 -30.68 20.04 -16.55
C ASP A 497 -31.46 18.76 -16.22
N ALA A 498 -32.03 18.09 -17.23
CA ALA A 498 -32.68 16.80 -17.05
C ALA A 498 -31.71 15.74 -16.50
N THR A 499 -30.51 15.60 -17.09
CA THR A 499 -29.46 14.70 -16.58
C THR A 499 -29.07 15.05 -15.15
N HIS A 500 -28.85 16.34 -14.88
CA HIS A 500 -28.47 16.80 -13.54
C HIS A 500 -29.53 16.45 -12.48
N ARG A 501 -30.81 16.69 -12.78
CA ARG A 501 -31.92 16.36 -11.86
C ARG A 501 -32.04 14.87 -11.61
N LEU A 502 -31.81 14.02 -12.62
CA LEU A 502 -31.77 12.58 -12.41
C LEU A 502 -30.60 12.19 -11.51
N ASN A 503 -29.40 12.73 -11.73
CA ASN A 503 -28.25 12.44 -10.88
C ASN A 503 -28.44 12.90 -9.44
N LEU A 504 -29.08 14.05 -9.20
CA LEU A 504 -29.46 14.49 -7.85
C LEU A 504 -30.40 13.48 -7.19
N ALA A 505 -31.42 12.98 -7.90
CA ALA A 505 -32.33 11.97 -7.38
C ALA A 505 -31.61 10.65 -7.07
N ILE A 506 -30.72 10.19 -7.96
CA ILE A 506 -29.89 8.99 -7.75
C ILE A 506 -29.02 9.16 -6.50
N ALA A 507 -28.30 10.28 -6.39
CA ALA A 507 -27.43 10.57 -5.26
C ALA A 507 -28.22 10.60 -3.94
N GLU A 508 -29.36 11.29 -3.92
CA GLU A 508 -30.22 11.39 -2.74
C GLU A 508 -30.70 10.01 -2.28
N ARG A 509 -31.17 9.17 -3.21
CA ARG A 509 -31.68 7.83 -2.87
C ARG A 509 -30.57 6.86 -2.49
N ALA A 510 -29.42 6.91 -3.15
CA ALA A 510 -28.26 6.10 -2.80
C ALA A 510 -27.79 6.42 -1.37
N ASN A 511 -27.57 7.70 -1.06
CA ASN A 511 -27.09 8.13 0.25
C ASN A 511 -28.13 7.94 1.38
N ALA A 512 -29.39 7.71 1.06
CA ALA A 512 -30.44 7.40 2.04
C ALA A 512 -30.40 5.94 2.55
N VAL A 513 -29.61 5.07 1.93
CA VAL A 513 -29.48 3.66 2.30
C VAL A 513 -28.07 3.39 2.83
N ASP A 514 -28.00 2.88 4.06
CA ASP A 514 -26.71 2.56 4.70
C ASP A 514 -25.91 1.52 3.90
N GLY A 515 -24.60 1.76 3.76
CA GLY A 515 -23.69 0.96 2.93
C GLY A 515 -23.82 1.16 1.41
N VAL A 516 -24.60 2.16 0.97
CA VAL A 516 -24.71 2.56 -0.45
C VAL A 516 -24.09 3.93 -0.65
N GLU A 517 -23.23 4.05 -1.66
CA GLU A 517 -22.46 5.26 -1.94
C GLU A 517 -22.73 5.76 -3.35
N PHE A 518 -22.84 7.08 -3.50
CA PHE A 518 -22.90 7.71 -4.81
C PHE A 518 -21.53 8.21 -5.30
N VAL A 519 -21.27 7.99 -6.58
CA VAL A 519 -20.12 8.52 -7.32
C VAL A 519 -20.61 9.28 -8.56
N SER A 520 -20.33 10.58 -8.60
CA SER A 520 -20.74 11.45 -9.70
C SER A 520 -19.85 11.28 -10.93
N ALA A 521 -20.43 10.99 -12.08
CA ALA A 521 -19.74 11.04 -13.37
C ALA A 521 -19.69 12.45 -13.98
N GLU A 522 -20.62 13.35 -13.64
CA GLU A 522 -20.69 14.70 -14.23
C GLU A 522 -19.38 15.48 -14.12
N ASN A 523 -18.80 15.55 -12.92
CA ASN A 523 -17.56 16.29 -12.68
C ASN A 523 -16.36 15.69 -13.42
N ALA A 524 -16.31 14.35 -13.51
CA ALA A 524 -15.20 13.65 -14.14
C ALA A 524 -15.23 13.77 -15.66
N PHE A 525 -16.41 13.90 -16.25
CA PHE A 525 -16.62 14.03 -17.69
C PHE A 525 -16.72 15.49 -18.17
N ALA A 526 -16.51 16.47 -17.30
CA ALA A 526 -16.61 17.89 -17.66
C ALA A 526 -15.58 18.25 -18.74
N GLY A 527 -16.04 18.77 -19.88
CA GLY A 527 -15.20 19.04 -21.05
C GLY A 527 -15.01 17.84 -21.98
N HIS A 528 -15.60 16.69 -21.65
CA HIS A 528 -15.55 15.43 -22.40
C HIS A 528 -16.95 14.97 -22.87
N GLU A 529 -17.95 15.86 -22.83
CA GLU A 529 -19.27 15.65 -23.43
C GLU A 529 -19.17 15.42 -24.95
N VAL A 530 -20.29 15.18 -25.63
CA VAL A 530 -20.32 15.24 -27.09
C VAL A 530 -19.79 16.60 -27.52
N CYS A 531 -18.75 16.60 -28.37
CA CYS A 531 -18.05 17.80 -28.81
C CYS A 531 -17.36 18.61 -27.70
N GLY A 532 -17.09 18.01 -26.54
CA GLY A 532 -16.33 18.65 -25.48
C GLY A 532 -14.92 19.06 -25.92
N SER A 533 -14.48 20.24 -25.47
CA SER A 533 -13.19 20.85 -25.83
C SER A 533 -11.96 20.03 -25.43
N GLN A 534 -12.10 19.09 -24.49
CA GLN A 534 -11.02 18.20 -24.04
C GLN A 534 -11.05 16.83 -24.75
N GLY A 535 -11.88 16.70 -25.80
CA GLY A 535 -12.08 15.48 -26.56
C GLY A 535 -13.21 14.64 -25.99
N ALA A 536 -14.09 14.13 -26.86
CA ALA A 536 -15.31 13.46 -26.44
C ALA A 536 -15.03 12.07 -25.84
N TRP A 537 -15.56 11.84 -24.63
CA TRP A 537 -15.69 10.51 -24.02
C TRP A 537 -17.09 9.93 -24.18
N ILE A 538 -18.00 10.69 -24.80
CA ILE A 538 -19.35 10.29 -25.15
C ILE A 538 -19.46 10.20 -26.67
N ASN A 539 -20.03 9.11 -27.17
CA ASN A 539 -20.32 8.93 -28.58
C ASN A 539 -21.33 10.00 -29.05
N GLY A 540 -21.04 10.65 -30.18
CA GLY A 540 -22.03 11.48 -30.85
C GLY A 540 -23.20 10.66 -31.40
N PRO A 541 -24.25 11.33 -31.94
CA PRO A 541 -25.33 10.64 -32.62
C PRO A 541 -24.83 9.93 -33.88
N VAL A 542 -25.03 8.61 -33.95
CA VAL A 542 -24.75 7.80 -35.14
C VAL A 542 -26.08 7.44 -35.78
N LEU A 543 -26.26 7.83 -37.05
CA LEU A 543 -27.51 7.63 -37.79
C LEU A 543 -27.39 6.44 -38.74
N SER A 544 -28.45 5.65 -38.82
CA SER A 544 -28.61 4.57 -39.79
C SER A 544 -30.03 4.55 -40.37
N PRO A 545 -30.28 3.72 -41.41
CA PRO A 545 -31.63 3.56 -41.96
C PRO A 545 -32.69 3.11 -40.94
N LYS A 546 -32.26 2.48 -39.82
CA LYS A 546 -33.15 2.03 -38.74
C LYS A 546 -33.37 3.08 -37.65
N GLY A 547 -32.61 4.18 -37.65
CA GLY A 547 -32.74 5.27 -36.68
C GLY A 547 -31.41 5.71 -36.10
N ILE A 548 -31.41 6.10 -34.83
CA ILE A 548 -30.19 6.40 -34.08
C ILE A 548 -29.64 5.07 -33.58
N GLU A 549 -28.38 4.78 -33.86
CA GLU A 549 -27.72 3.54 -33.45
C GLU A 549 -27.62 3.45 -31.91
N PRO A 550 -27.76 2.26 -31.30
CA PRO A 550 -27.81 2.08 -29.84
C PRO A 550 -26.63 2.69 -29.07
N GLY A 551 -25.42 2.58 -29.61
CA GLY A 551 -24.20 3.15 -28.99
C GLY A 551 -24.13 4.68 -28.99
N SER A 552 -25.07 5.38 -29.63
CA SER A 552 -25.13 6.84 -29.62
C SER A 552 -25.34 7.37 -28.21
N PHE A 553 -24.66 8.46 -27.86
CA PHE A 553 -24.70 9.09 -26.53
C PHE A 553 -24.23 8.19 -25.37
N HIS A 554 -23.61 7.05 -25.64
CA HIS A 554 -22.99 6.22 -24.62
C HIS A 554 -21.50 6.53 -24.47
N PRO A 555 -20.86 6.18 -23.35
CA PRO A 555 -19.43 6.35 -23.18
C PRO A 555 -18.63 5.58 -24.24
N THR A 556 -17.57 6.21 -24.76
CA THR A 556 -16.54 5.56 -25.58
C THR A 556 -15.73 4.58 -24.73
N ALA A 557 -14.83 3.80 -25.34
CA ALA A 557 -13.87 2.98 -24.58
C ALA A 557 -13.07 3.81 -23.55
N THR A 558 -12.70 5.04 -23.91
CA THR A 558 -12.06 5.98 -22.97
C THR A 558 -13.00 6.39 -21.85
N GLY A 559 -14.26 6.74 -22.16
CA GLY A 559 -15.27 7.05 -21.14
C GLY A 559 -15.52 5.88 -20.18
N GLN A 560 -15.60 4.65 -20.68
CA GLN A 560 -15.72 3.45 -19.85
C GLN A 560 -14.51 3.26 -18.92
N ALA A 561 -13.29 3.50 -19.41
CA ALA A 561 -12.09 3.46 -18.56
C ALA A 561 -12.12 4.53 -17.45
N GLN A 562 -12.69 5.71 -17.71
CA GLN A 562 -12.82 6.78 -16.72
C GLN A 562 -13.90 6.49 -15.69
N TYR A 563 -15.01 5.86 -16.09
CA TYR A 563 -15.97 5.29 -15.15
C TYR A 563 -15.31 4.29 -14.20
N ALA A 564 -14.45 3.40 -14.71
CA ALA A 564 -13.74 2.45 -13.87
C ALA A 564 -12.76 3.15 -12.93
N ALA A 565 -12.06 4.18 -13.40
CA ALA A 565 -11.18 4.98 -12.56
C ALA A 565 -11.92 5.64 -11.37
N LEU A 566 -13.16 6.10 -11.58
CA LEU A 566 -14.00 6.63 -10.49
C LEU A 566 -14.34 5.57 -9.44
N VAL A 567 -14.69 4.36 -9.88
CA VAL A 567 -14.92 3.23 -8.97
C VAL A 567 -13.63 2.90 -8.21
N ASN A 568 -12.52 2.75 -8.91
CA ASN A 568 -11.24 2.33 -8.32
C ASN A 568 -10.72 3.37 -7.32
N GLN A 569 -10.84 4.66 -7.63
CA GLN A 569 -10.56 5.75 -6.69
C GLN A 569 -11.43 5.66 -5.44
N ARG A 570 -12.73 5.34 -5.61
CA ARG A 570 -13.62 5.19 -4.47
C ARG A 570 -13.28 3.96 -3.63
N LEU A 571 -12.83 2.88 -4.26
CA LEU A 571 -12.40 1.66 -3.59
C LEU A 571 -11.12 1.87 -2.77
N SER A 572 -10.15 2.66 -3.27
CA SER A 572 -8.90 2.95 -2.56
C SER A 572 -9.01 4.00 -1.45
N ALA A 573 -10.02 4.87 -1.47
CA ALA A 573 -10.20 5.90 -0.44
C ALA A 573 -10.59 5.35 0.96
N VAL A 574 -10.82 4.05 1.10
CA VAL A 574 -11.30 3.39 2.34
C VAL A 574 -10.35 2.26 2.79
N SER A 575 -9.17 2.12 2.16
CA SER A 575 -8.17 1.10 2.51
C SER A 575 -7.16 1.58 3.54
#